data_AF-A0A3M1RKL2-F1
#
_entry.id   AF-A0A3M1RKL2-F1
#
_cell.length_a   1.000
_cell.length_b   1.000
_cell.length_c   1.000
_cell.angle_alpha   90.00
_cell.angle_beta   90.00
_cell.angle_gamma   90.00
#
_symmetry.space_group_name_H-M   'P 1'
#
loop_
_entity.id
_entity.type
_entity.pdbx_description
1 polymer ?
#
loop_
_entity_poly.entity_id
_entity_poly.type
_entity_poly.pdbx_seq_one_letter_code
_entity_poly.pdbx_strand_id
1 'polypeptide(L)'
;MKGKMNMKKEWTEHDLTIEQIGRGLLISQGGDSYVAKEWRLTQPVIDMIELALKYGLVCLIQNGHPQTSKREPKGDGAEYISFARKPNELSPVVLNANSPSNKKYRTDVKQVLFRKHYRHVLKQADIPFKVENFRNASNIEVPVEYVEEAIKACQPYFDIHAPKKGKRGIAGEYPGFRDEADIERWLMENLDDNSFDRRIQVIDRQVRVEGGIIDILIKDKDSGGLVILEVKQGRAQPVHVEEQIPRYLTSPYIQNLANGKPVTGCLVAELIESSVKKAIENSPHHIVGYEIKWQATEKVTLNKVVGCW
;
A
#
# COMPACT_ATOMS: atom_id res chain seq x y z
N MET A 1 7.58 -22.79 -46.07
CA MET A 1 7.35 -22.52 -44.62
C MET A 1 8.26 -21.39 -44.20
N LYS A 2 7.75 -20.17 -43.99
CA LYS A 2 8.55 -19.08 -43.40
C LYS A 2 8.63 -19.33 -41.90
N GLY A 3 9.80 -19.66 -41.38
CA GLY A 3 10.03 -19.75 -39.93
C GLY A 3 9.61 -18.44 -39.28
N LYS A 4 8.66 -18.48 -38.35
CA LYS A 4 8.36 -17.33 -37.50
C LYS A 4 9.63 -17.07 -36.68
N MET A 5 10.32 -15.96 -36.96
CA MET A 5 11.36 -15.48 -36.07
C MET A 5 10.72 -15.26 -34.70
N ASN A 6 11.16 -16.01 -33.68
CA ASN A 6 10.83 -15.70 -32.30
C ASN A 6 11.52 -14.39 -31.98
N MET A 7 10.75 -13.31 -31.86
CA MET A 7 11.26 -12.03 -31.40
C MET A 7 11.46 -12.12 -29.89
N LYS A 8 12.69 -11.89 -29.43
CA LYS A 8 13.07 -11.91 -28.01
C LYS A 8 13.80 -10.61 -27.68
N LYS A 9 13.51 -10.05 -26.51
CA LYS A 9 14.22 -8.90 -25.95
C LYS A 9 14.62 -9.24 -24.51
N GLU A 10 15.83 -8.83 -24.14
CA GLU A 10 16.44 -9.13 -22.85
C GLU A 10 16.92 -7.83 -22.21
N TRP A 11 16.66 -7.70 -20.91
CA TRP A 11 17.18 -6.65 -20.03
C TRP A 11 17.91 -7.34 -18.88
N THR A 12 19.17 -7.70 -19.13
CA THR A 12 19.98 -8.56 -18.24
C THR A 12 20.14 -7.97 -16.84
N GLU A 13 20.25 -6.64 -16.72
CA GLU A 13 20.36 -5.93 -15.42
C GLU A 13 19.14 -6.12 -14.51
N HIS A 14 18.01 -6.54 -15.07
CA HIS A 14 16.74 -6.74 -14.35
C HIS A 14 16.29 -8.20 -14.34
N ASP A 15 17.16 -9.12 -14.79
CA ASP A 15 16.82 -10.54 -15.00
C ASP A 15 15.51 -10.70 -15.81
N LEU A 16 15.27 -9.79 -16.77
CA LEU A 16 14.00 -9.73 -17.49
C LEU A 16 14.19 -10.20 -18.93
N THR A 17 13.41 -11.20 -19.33
CA THR A 17 13.32 -11.67 -20.71
C THR A 17 11.87 -11.62 -21.16
N ILE A 18 11.65 -11.12 -22.38
CA ILE A 18 10.33 -11.15 -23.02
C ILE A 18 10.46 -11.79 -24.41
N GLU A 19 9.73 -12.87 -24.62
CA GLU A 19 9.69 -13.61 -25.87
C GLU A 19 8.29 -13.58 -26.50
N GLN A 20 8.22 -13.29 -27.79
CA GLN A 20 7.00 -13.43 -28.57
C GLN A 20 6.68 -14.90 -28.79
N ILE A 21 5.56 -15.35 -28.21
CA ILE A 21 5.00 -16.69 -28.45
C ILE A 21 3.64 -16.58 -29.16
N GLY A 22 3.09 -17.72 -29.60
CA GLY A 22 1.83 -17.77 -30.36
C GLY A 22 0.67 -17.03 -29.68
N ARG A 23 0.48 -17.29 -28.37
CA ARG A 23 -0.64 -16.76 -27.56
C ARG A 23 -0.37 -15.42 -26.86
N GLY A 24 0.80 -14.82 -27.00
CA GLY A 24 1.12 -13.55 -26.33
C GLY A 24 2.63 -13.33 -26.15
N LEU A 25 2.99 -12.63 -25.07
CA LEU A 25 4.36 -12.45 -24.64
C LEU A 25 4.66 -13.35 -23.44
N LEU A 26 5.67 -14.21 -23.56
CA LEU A 26 6.23 -14.92 -22.43
C LEU A 26 7.17 -13.97 -21.69
N ILE A 27 6.78 -13.58 -20.48
CA ILE A 27 7.57 -12.72 -19.59
C ILE A 27 8.22 -13.63 -18.55
N SER A 28 9.54 -13.59 -18.47
CA SER A 28 10.34 -14.37 -17.54
C SER A 28 11.20 -13.43 -16.68
N GLN A 29 11.14 -13.60 -15.37
CA GLN A 29 11.90 -12.81 -14.40
C GLN A 29 12.05 -13.55 -13.07
N GLY A 30 13.26 -13.56 -12.49
CA GLY A 30 13.51 -14.12 -11.16
C GLY A 30 13.27 -15.63 -11.07
N GLY A 31 13.45 -16.35 -12.18
CA GLY A 31 13.13 -17.78 -12.31
C GLY A 31 11.64 -18.11 -12.49
N ASP A 32 10.75 -17.11 -12.41
CA ASP A 32 9.33 -17.25 -12.68
C ASP A 32 8.99 -16.83 -14.11
N SER A 33 7.84 -17.27 -14.63
CA SER A 33 7.32 -16.79 -15.90
C SER A 33 5.80 -16.84 -16.02
N TYR A 34 5.24 -15.99 -16.86
CA TYR A 34 3.83 -16.02 -17.26
C TYR A 34 3.64 -15.50 -18.67
N VAL A 35 2.47 -15.77 -19.25
CA VAL A 35 2.10 -15.25 -20.57
C VAL A 35 1.20 -14.03 -20.43
N ALA A 36 1.64 -12.89 -20.93
CA ALA A 36 0.77 -11.74 -21.18
C ALA A 36 0.00 -11.98 -22.49
N LYS A 37 -1.24 -12.43 -22.36
CA LYS A 37 -2.11 -12.89 -23.46
C LYS A 37 -2.31 -11.80 -24.50
N GLU A 38 -2.25 -12.20 -25.77
CA GLU A 38 -2.57 -11.39 -26.96
C GLU A 38 -1.67 -10.16 -27.19
N TRP A 39 -0.73 -9.89 -26.29
CA TRP A 39 0.31 -8.90 -26.45
C TRP A 39 1.32 -9.32 -27.52
N ARG A 40 1.82 -8.33 -28.26
CA ARG A 40 2.83 -8.49 -29.29
C ARG A 40 4.05 -7.63 -28.99
N LEU A 41 5.23 -8.16 -29.31
CA LEU A 41 6.49 -7.50 -28.98
C LEU A 41 6.80 -6.50 -30.09
N THR A 42 6.11 -5.37 -30.05
CA THR A 42 6.24 -4.26 -30.97
C THR A 42 7.04 -3.12 -30.33
N GLN A 43 7.51 -2.17 -31.13
CA GLN A 43 8.25 -1.03 -30.60
C GLN A 43 7.47 -0.24 -29.53
N PRO A 44 6.17 0.08 -29.68
CA PRO A 44 5.42 0.77 -28.62
C PRO A 44 5.35 0.02 -27.29
N VAL A 45 5.33 -1.32 -27.32
CA VAL A 45 5.35 -2.14 -26.10
C VAL A 45 6.75 -2.13 -25.47
N ILE A 46 7.79 -2.21 -26.31
CA ILE A 46 9.19 -2.11 -25.87
C ILE A 46 9.45 -0.73 -25.25
N ASP A 47 9.05 0.36 -25.90
CA ASP A 47 9.23 1.74 -25.42
C ASP A 47 8.58 1.92 -24.04
N MET A 48 7.39 1.35 -23.85
CA MET A 48 6.69 1.37 -22.56
C MET A 48 7.40 0.59 -21.47
N ILE A 49 7.99 -0.57 -21.79
CA ILE A 49 8.80 -1.34 -20.85
C ILE A 49 10.05 -0.56 -20.49
N GLU A 50 10.79 -0.07 -21.49
CA GLU A 50 12.02 0.71 -21.29
C GLU A 50 11.76 1.99 -20.49
N LEU A 51 10.62 2.66 -20.71
CA LEU A 51 10.17 3.79 -19.92
C LEU A 51 9.92 3.39 -18.45
N ALA A 52 9.21 2.29 -18.20
CA ALA A 52 8.97 1.82 -16.84
C ALA A 52 10.29 1.47 -16.12
N LEU A 53 11.20 0.77 -16.79
CA LEU A 53 12.52 0.41 -16.28
C LEU A 53 13.36 1.66 -15.94
N LYS A 54 13.36 2.68 -16.82
CA LYS A 54 14.04 3.97 -16.61
C LYS A 54 13.64 4.64 -15.29
N TYR A 55 12.39 4.48 -14.87
CA TYR A 55 11.87 5.04 -13.61
C TYR A 55 11.88 4.05 -12.43
N GLY A 56 12.65 2.97 -12.53
CA GLY A 56 12.86 2.01 -11.46
C GLY A 56 11.70 1.02 -11.26
N LEU A 57 10.73 0.97 -12.16
CA LEU A 57 9.66 -0.03 -12.16
C LEU A 57 10.14 -1.35 -12.79
N VAL A 58 11.13 -1.95 -12.14
CA VAL A 58 11.92 -3.08 -12.66
C VAL A 58 11.29 -4.46 -12.48
N CYS A 59 10.19 -4.57 -11.74
CA CYS A 59 9.56 -5.83 -11.38
C CYS A 59 8.24 -6.03 -12.15
N LEU A 60 8.21 -7.02 -13.05
CA LEU A 60 7.05 -7.39 -13.86
C LEU A 60 6.34 -8.65 -13.34
N ILE A 61 6.98 -9.40 -12.44
CA ILE A 61 6.41 -10.55 -11.72
C ILE A 61 6.52 -10.29 -10.22
N GLN A 62 5.39 -10.05 -9.57
CA GLN A 62 5.28 -9.74 -8.15
C GLN A 62 4.87 -10.98 -7.34
N ASN A 63 5.03 -10.93 -6.02
CA ASN A 63 4.56 -11.97 -5.11
C ASN A 63 3.04 -12.11 -5.24
N GLY A 64 2.58 -13.30 -5.64
CA GLY A 64 1.16 -13.58 -5.86
C GLY A 64 0.54 -12.93 -7.11
N HIS A 65 1.31 -12.18 -7.90
CA HIS A 65 0.82 -11.53 -9.13
C HIS A 65 1.77 -11.74 -10.34
N PRO A 66 1.27 -12.29 -11.46
CA PRO A 66 -0.05 -12.88 -11.59
C PRO A 66 -0.23 -14.07 -10.64
N GLN A 67 -1.48 -14.41 -10.34
CA GLN A 67 -1.82 -15.54 -9.48
C GLN A 67 -1.05 -16.79 -9.91
N THR A 68 -0.63 -17.64 -8.98
CA THR A 68 0.17 -18.83 -9.30
C THR A 68 -0.49 -19.72 -10.34
N SER A 69 -1.82 -19.80 -10.36
CA SER A 69 -2.61 -20.52 -11.38
C SER A 69 -2.50 -19.96 -12.80
N LYS A 70 -1.99 -18.73 -12.96
CA LYS A 70 -1.79 -18.03 -14.24
C LYS A 70 -0.34 -18.09 -14.73
N ARG A 71 0.59 -18.66 -13.93
CA ARG A 71 2.01 -18.76 -14.25
C ARG A 71 2.32 -19.98 -15.12
N GLU A 72 3.39 -19.92 -15.88
CA GLU A 72 3.89 -21.06 -16.65
C GLU A 72 4.41 -22.17 -15.73
N PRO A 73 4.40 -23.44 -16.19
CA PRO A 73 3.99 -23.91 -17.52
C PRO A 73 2.50 -24.29 -17.63
N LYS A 74 1.71 -24.13 -16.55
CA LYS A 74 0.34 -24.68 -16.47
C LYS A 74 -0.76 -23.62 -16.62
N GLY A 75 -0.42 -22.34 -16.51
CA GLY A 75 -1.36 -21.24 -16.52
C GLY A 75 -1.80 -20.80 -17.91
N ASP A 76 -3.01 -20.25 -17.99
CA ASP A 76 -3.56 -19.62 -19.20
C ASP A 76 -2.95 -18.23 -19.46
N GLY A 77 -2.26 -17.64 -18.47
CA GLY A 77 -1.65 -16.32 -18.54
C GLY A 77 -2.55 -15.19 -18.04
N ALA A 78 -2.04 -13.96 -18.11
CA ALA A 78 -2.72 -12.75 -17.67
C ALA A 78 -3.01 -11.81 -18.85
N GLU A 79 -3.99 -10.93 -18.72
CA GLU A 79 -4.33 -9.93 -19.74
C GLU A 79 -3.57 -8.61 -19.55
N TYR A 80 -2.55 -8.60 -18.71
CA TYR A 80 -1.84 -7.40 -18.35
C TYR A 80 -0.34 -7.63 -18.29
N ILE A 81 0.38 -6.52 -18.34
CA ILE A 81 1.79 -6.41 -17.96
C ILE A 81 1.81 -5.34 -16.87
N SER A 82 2.22 -5.73 -15.67
CA SER A 82 2.23 -4.85 -14.50
C SER A 82 3.67 -4.43 -14.18
N PHE A 83 3.88 -3.19 -13.75
CA PHE A 83 5.21 -2.67 -13.46
C PHE A 83 5.26 -2.17 -12.02
N ALA A 84 6.12 -2.78 -11.21
CA ALA A 84 6.39 -2.44 -9.82
C ALA A 84 7.89 -2.24 -9.58
N ARG A 85 8.28 -1.68 -8.44
CA ARG A 85 9.71 -1.53 -8.11
C ARG A 85 10.28 -2.79 -7.46
N LYS A 86 9.45 -3.49 -6.66
CA LYS A 86 9.85 -4.68 -5.91
C LYS A 86 8.76 -5.76 -5.94
N PRO A 87 9.10 -7.03 -5.73
CA PRO A 87 8.13 -8.13 -5.74
C PRO A 87 7.00 -8.00 -4.71
N ASN A 88 7.22 -7.32 -3.59
CA ASN A 88 6.26 -7.16 -2.50
C ASN A 88 5.49 -5.83 -2.52
N GLU A 89 5.67 -5.00 -3.55
CA GLU A 89 4.93 -3.75 -3.72
C GLU A 89 3.74 -3.96 -4.66
N LEU A 90 2.76 -3.05 -4.66
CA LEU A 90 1.73 -3.02 -5.70
C LEU A 90 2.29 -2.39 -6.97
N SER A 91 1.74 -2.77 -8.12
CA SER A 91 2.10 -2.13 -9.39
C SER A 91 1.43 -0.77 -9.50
N PRO A 92 2.18 0.36 -9.52
CA PRO A 92 1.62 1.68 -9.80
C PRO A 92 1.14 1.83 -11.25
N VAL A 93 1.76 1.08 -12.18
CA VAL A 93 1.56 1.21 -13.62
C VAL A 93 1.22 -0.16 -14.21
N VAL A 94 0.20 -0.21 -15.08
CA VAL A 94 -0.25 -1.46 -15.70
C VAL A 94 -0.66 -1.22 -17.16
N LEU A 95 -0.17 -2.06 -18.06
CA LEU A 95 -0.73 -2.25 -19.39
C LEU A 95 -1.79 -3.35 -19.33
N ASN A 96 -3.03 -3.12 -19.75
CA ASN A 96 -4.08 -4.13 -19.74
C ASN A 96 -4.82 -4.25 -21.09
N ALA A 97 -5.91 -5.01 -21.14
CA ALA A 97 -6.72 -5.20 -22.34
C ALA A 97 -7.34 -3.90 -22.92
N ASN A 98 -7.38 -2.80 -22.16
CA ASN A 98 -7.86 -1.49 -22.61
C ASN A 98 -6.73 -0.52 -22.96
N SER A 99 -5.47 -0.89 -22.76
CA SER A 99 -4.31 -0.10 -23.19
C SER A 99 -4.14 0.02 -24.71
N PRO A 100 -4.35 -1.04 -25.53
CA PRO A 100 -4.23 -0.95 -26.99
C PRO A 100 -5.53 -0.42 -27.63
N SER A 101 -5.45 0.06 -28.87
CA SER A 101 -6.65 0.30 -29.68
C SER A 101 -7.24 -0.97 -30.26
N ASN A 102 -6.38 -1.94 -30.59
CA ASN A 102 -6.79 -3.23 -31.12
C ASN A 102 -6.77 -4.29 -30.00
N LYS A 103 -7.96 -4.71 -29.58
CA LYS A 103 -8.11 -5.72 -28.51
C LYS A 103 -7.73 -7.13 -28.94
N LYS A 104 -7.77 -7.45 -30.24
CA LYS A 104 -7.46 -8.79 -30.77
C LYS A 104 -5.96 -9.06 -30.80
N TYR A 105 -5.16 -8.04 -31.13
CA TYR A 105 -3.70 -8.10 -31.09
C TYR A 105 -3.18 -6.81 -30.48
N ARG A 106 -2.72 -6.91 -29.25
CA ARG A 106 -2.31 -5.77 -28.42
C ARG A 106 -0.90 -5.37 -28.82
N THR A 107 -0.86 -4.55 -29.87
CA THR A 107 0.33 -4.20 -30.66
C THR A 107 0.70 -2.72 -30.51
N ASP A 108 -0.24 -1.90 -30.06
CA ASP A 108 -0.06 -0.49 -29.74
C ASP A 108 -0.31 -0.23 -28.26
N VAL A 109 0.10 0.94 -27.78
CA VAL A 109 -0.25 1.44 -26.45
C VAL A 109 -0.80 2.84 -26.64
N LYS A 110 -2.08 3.02 -26.37
CA LYS A 110 -2.74 4.35 -26.37
C LYS A 110 -2.87 4.94 -24.99
N GLN A 111 -2.96 4.09 -23.99
CA GLN A 111 -3.14 4.50 -22.61
C GLN A 111 -2.61 3.46 -21.65
N VAL A 112 -2.27 3.91 -20.45
CA VAL A 112 -1.69 3.10 -19.40
C VAL A 112 -2.52 3.31 -18.14
N LEU A 113 -2.73 2.24 -17.39
CA LEU A 113 -3.45 2.32 -16.14
C LEU A 113 -2.52 2.72 -15.02
N PHE A 114 -2.92 3.77 -14.33
CA PHE A 114 -2.44 4.12 -13.01
C PHE A 114 -3.50 3.73 -12.00
N ARG A 115 -3.09 3.48 -10.76
CA ARG A 115 -4.06 3.35 -9.67
C ARG A 115 -4.82 4.67 -9.50
N LYS A 116 -6.12 4.58 -9.22
CA LYS A 116 -6.98 5.74 -9.00
C LYS A 116 -6.51 6.63 -7.86
N HIS A 117 -5.68 6.10 -6.97
CA HIS A 117 -5.07 6.86 -5.90
C HIS A 117 -4.19 8.01 -6.35
N TYR A 118 -3.63 7.93 -7.54
CA TYR A 118 -2.81 8.98 -8.13
C TYR A 118 -3.60 10.14 -8.75
N ARG A 119 -4.94 10.09 -8.74
CA ARG A 119 -5.79 11.08 -9.41
C ARG A 119 -5.48 12.52 -9.00
N HIS A 120 -5.29 12.79 -7.71
CA HIS A 120 -4.93 14.14 -7.25
C HIS A 120 -3.56 14.59 -7.73
N VAL A 121 -2.56 13.70 -7.71
CA VAL A 121 -1.21 13.97 -8.21
C VAL A 121 -1.28 14.37 -9.68
N LEU A 122 -2.00 13.59 -10.49
CA LEU A 122 -2.18 13.89 -11.91
C LEU A 122 -2.93 15.21 -12.14
N LYS A 123 -3.94 15.52 -11.33
CA LYS A 123 -4.64 16.82 -11.41
C LYS A 123 -3.74 18.01 -11.07
N GLN A 124 -2.90 17.89 -10.04
CA GLN A 124 -1.99 18.96 -9.63
C GLN A 124 -0.91 19.21 -10.68
N ALA A 125 -0.49 18.15 -11.39
CA ALA A 125 0.48 18.22 -12.47
C ALA A 125 -0.15 18.59 -13.84
N ASP A 126 -1.44 18.88 -13.90
CA ASP A 126 -2.20 19.15 -15.15
C ASP A 126 -2.09 18.02 -16.20
N ILE A 127 -2.03 16.77 -15.72
CA ILE A 127 -1.92 15.59 -16.57
C ILE A 127 -3.33 15.05 -16.86
N PRO A 128 -3.70 14.86 -18.15
CA PRO A 128 -5.01 14.34 -18.50
C PRO A 128 -5.12 12.85 -18.14
N PHE A 129 -6.29 12.46 -17.61
CA PHE A 129 -6.63 11.07 -17.35
C PHE A 129 -8.14 10.84 -17.46
N LYS A 130 -8.54 9.58 -17.65
CA LYS A 130 -9.94 9.12 -17.60
C LYS A 130 -10.11 8.17 -16.43
N VAL A 131 -11.20 8.28 -15.70
CA VAL A 131 -11.56 7.29 -14.68
C VAL A 131 -12.30 6.15 -15.38
N GLU A 132 -11.99 4.90 -15.04
CA GLU A 132 -12.72 3.77 -15.61
C GLU A 132 -14.23 3.89 -15.29
N ASN A 133 -15.08 3.65 -16.30
CA ASN A 133 -16.53 3.82 -16.19
C ASN A 133 -17.23 2.54 -15.67
N PHE A 134 -16.96 2.17 -14.41
CA PHE A 134 -17.74 1.12 -13.73
C PHE A 134 -17.78 1.32 -12.21
N ARG A 135 -18.78 0.69 -11.56
CA ARG A 135 -18.97 0.73 -10.11
C ARG A 135 -17.71 0.12 -9.45
N ASN A 136 -17.03 0.91 -8.62
CA ASN A 136 -15.76 0.55 -7.95
C ASN A 136 -14.49 0.54 -8.82
N ALA A 137 -14.45 1.35 -9.89
CA ALA A 137 -13.22 1.62 -10.64
C ALA A 137 -12.04 1.92 -9.70
N SER A 138 -10.98 1.13 -9.86
CA SER A 138 -9.76 1.16 -9.05
C SER A 138 -8.58 1.77 -9.79
N ASN A 139 -8.71 2.00 -11.10
CA ASN A 139 -7.66 2.59 -11.93
C ASN A 139 -8.15 3.86 -12.65
N ILE A 140 -7.18 4.57 -13.20
CA ILE A 140 -7.34 5.71 -14.11
C ILE A 140 -6.46 5.47 -15.33
N GLU A 141 -6.96 5.83 -16.50
CA GLU A 141 -6.31 5.69 -17.79
C GLU A 141 -5.59 7.01 -18.11
N VAL A 142 -4.27 6.95 -18.28
CA VAL A 142 -3.43 8.08 -18.72
C VAL A 142 -3.07 7.85 -20.18
N PRO A 143 -3.29 8.83 -21.09
CA PRO A 143 -2.88 8.70 -22.49
C PRO A 143 -1.36 8.52 -22.61
N VAL A 144 -0.92 7.69 -23.56
CA VAL A 144 0.47 7.24 -23.68
C VAL A 144 1.46 8.40 -23.75
N GLU A 145 1.08 9.49 -24.39
CA GLU A 145 1.90 10.69 -24.56
C GLU A 145 2.16 11.49 -23.27
N TYR A 146 1.43 11.20 -22.18
CA TYR A 146 1.63 11.81 -20.86
C TYR A 146 2.16 10.83 -19.81
N VAL A 147 2.49 9.60 -20.20
CA VAL A 147 2.85 8.55 -19.24
C VAL A 147 4.17 8.85 -18.55
N GLU A 148 5.16 9.42 -19.24
CA GLU A 148 6.43 9.76 -18.63
C GLU A 148 6.25 10.84 -17.54
N GLU A 149 5.50 11.89 -17.84
CA GLU A 149 5.13 12.94 -16.87
C GLU A 149 4.33 12.36 -15.70
N ALA A 150 3.40 11.44 -15.98
CA ALA A 150 2.60 10.79 -14.95
C ALA A 150 3.46 9.92 -14.02
N ILE A 151 4.41 9.14 -14.58
CA ILE A 151 5.36 8.37 -13.77
C ILE A 151 6.17 9.32 -12.90
N LYS A 152 6.77 10.38 -13.45
CA LYS A 152 7.54 11.36 -12.67
C LYS A 152 6.73 11.97 -11.53
N ALA A 153 5.50 12.41 -11.81
CA ALA A 153 4.64 13.04 -10.83
C ALA A 153 4.25 12.05 -9.71
N CYS A 154 3.98 10.79 -10.06
CA CYS A 154 3.54 9.77 -9.12
C CYS A 154 4.69 9.04 -8.41
N GLN A 155 5.92 9.11 -8.90
CA GLN A 155 7.05 8.34 -8.39
C GLN A 155 7.36 8.57 -6.90
N PRO A 156 7.31 9.81 -6.35
CA PRO A 156 7.46 10.05 -4.92
C PRO A 156 6.43 9.29 -4.07
N TYR A 157 5.31 8.91 -4.70
CA TYR A 157 4.15 8.30 -4.10
C TYR A 157 4.05 6.80 -4.42
N PHE A 158 5.12 6.16 -4.92
CA PHE A 158 5.09 4.71 -5.21
C PHE A 158 5.29 3.84 -3.96
N ASP A 159 6.02 4.34 -2.95
CA ASP A 159 6.29 3.63 -1.69
C ASP A 159 5.08 3.59 -0.75
N ILE A 160 4.11 4.48 -0.95
CA ILE A 160 3.07 4.79 0.02
C ILE A 160 1.78 5.18 -0.74
N HIS A 161 0.62 5.10 -0.09
CA HIS A 161 -0.59 5.89 -0.33
C HIS A 161 -1.85 5.18 -0.87
N ALA A 162 -2.95 5.47 -0.17
CA ALA A 162 -4.28 5.59 -0.75
C ALA A 162 -4.79 7.03 -0.55
N PRO A 163 -5.54 7.64 -1.50
CA PRO A 163 -6.08 8.98 -1.38
C PRO A 163 -7.09 8.96 -0.26
N LYS A 164 -7.01 9.97 0.60
CA LYS A 164 -8.13 10.31 1.46
C LYS A 164 -8.86 11.50 0.89
N LYS A 165 -10.19 11.38 0.76
CA LYS A 165 -11.04 12.53 0.53
C LYS A 165 -10.95 13.43 1.77
N GLY A 166 -10.53 14.67 1.60
CA GLY A 166 -10.57 15.68 2.65
C GLY A 166 -11.99 15.92 3.19
N LYS A 167 -12.11 16.60 4.34
CA LYS A 167 -13.40 17.06 4.89
C LYS A 167 -14.14 17.93 3.86
N ARG A 168 -15.48 17.83 3.83
CA ARG A 168 -16.34 18.77 3.06
C ARG A 168 -15.94 20.21 3.43
N GLY A 169 -15.51 20.98 2.43
CA GLY A 169 -15.03 22.37 2.59
C GLY A 169 -13.56 22.59 2.22
N ILE A 170 -12.74 21.53 2.21
CA ILE A 170 -11.36 21.55 1.69
C ILE A 170 -11.28 20.45 0.62
N ALA A 171 -11.65 20.79 -0.61
CA ALA A 171 -11.64 19.82 -1.71
C ALA A 171 -10.19 19.45 -2.07
N GLY A 172 -9.80 18.21 -1.79
CA GLY A 172 -8.51 17.64 -2.20
C GLY A 172 -8.45 16.14 -1.90
N GLU A 173 -7.62 15.41 -2.66
CA GLU A 173 -7.13 14.09 -2.25
C GLU A 173 -5.66 14.27 -1.85
N TYR A 174 -5.28 13.69 -0.71
CA TYR A 174 -3.97 13.86 -0.10
C TYR A 174 -3.32 12.49 0.10
N PRO A 175 -1.98 12.42 0.19
CA PRO A 175 -1.32 11.21 0.62
C PRO A 175 -1.84 10.82 2.01
N GLY A 176 -1.95 9.52 2.27
CA GLY A 176 -2.48 8.98 3.52
C GLY A 176 -2.23 7.49 3.64
N PHE A 177 -2.54 6.92 4.81
CA PHE A 177 -2.34 5.50 5.07
C PHE A 177 -3.34 4.62 4.29
N ARG A 178 -2.85 3.59 3.60
CA ARG A 178 -3.69 2.65 2.85
C ARG A 178 -4.48 1.74 3.79
N ASP A 179 -3.79 1.21 4.79
CA ASP A 179 -4.28 0.22 5.74
C ASP A 179 -3.58 0.41 7.10
N GLU A 180 -3.93 -0.42 8.09
CA GLU A 180 -3.35 -0.38 9.43
C GLU A 180 -1.86 -0.74 9.42
N ALA A 181 -1.42 -1.61 8.51
CA ALA A 181 -0.03 -2.02 8.39
C ALA A 181 0.88 -0.86 7.92
N ASP A 182 0.36 0.05 7.10
CA ASP A 182 1.07 1.27 6.73
C ASP A 182 1.24 2.22 7.94
N ILE A 183 0.23 2.33 8.81
CA ILE A 183 0.33 3.13 10.04
C ILE A 183 1.36 2.50 11.00
N GLU A 184 1.27 1.18 11.21
CA GLU A 184 2.23 0.45 12.06
C GLU A 184 3.66 0.65 11.56
N ARG A 185 3.90 0.47 10.26
CA ARG A 185 5.24 0.67 9.68
C ARG A 185 5.74 2.09 9.91
N TRP A 186 4.89 3.09 9.65
CA TRP A 186 5.27 4.48 9.88
C TRP A 186 5.63 4.72 11.35
N LEU A 187 4.84 4.20 12.30
CA LEU A 187 5.15 4.29 13.72
C LEU A 187 6.49 3.62 14.03
N MET A 188 6.76 2.42 13.53
CA MET A 188 8.03 1.74 13.77
C MET A 188 9.25 2.49 13.23
N GLU A 189 9.10 3.24 12.14
CA GLU A 189 10.18 4.01 11.51
C GLU A 189 10.36 5.40 12.14
N ASN A 190 9.34 5.96 12.79
CA ASN A 190 9.30 7.36 13.23
C ASN A 190 9.08 7.55 14.73
N LEU A 191 8.74 6.49 15.48
CA LEU A 191 8.72 6.54 16.93
C LEU A 191 10.14 6.68 17.45
N ASP A 192 10.37 7.75 18.19
CA ASP A 192 11.60 8.03 18.89
C ASP A 192 11.43 7.88 20.41
N ASP A 193 12.52 8.07 21.13
CA ASP A 193 12.58 7.95 22.58
C ASP A 193 11.65 8.93 23.32
N ASN A 194 11.08 9.96 22.68
CA ASN A 194 10.20 10.95 23.32
C ASN A 194 8.81 11.02 22.68
N SER A 195 8.48 10.06 21.83
CA SER A 195 7.17 9.98 21.19
C SER A 195 6.09 9.80 22.26
N PHE A 196 4.90 10.36 22.00
CA PHE A 196 3.79 10.43 22.98
C PHE A 196 4.08 11.27 24.24
N ASP A 197 5.04 12.20 24.17
CA ASP A 197 5.49 13.03 25.30
C ASP A 197 6.05 12.20 26.48
N ARG A 198 6.54 10.99 26.21
CA ARG A 198 7.00 10.02 27.20
C ARG A 198 8.28 9.34 26.76
N ARG A 199 9.09 8.89 27.73
CA ARG A 199 10.27 8.09 27.39
C ARG A 199 9.88 6.66 27.08
N ILE A 200 9.96 6.25 25.82
CA ILE A 200 9.47 4.94 25.39
C ILE A 200 10.58 4.02 24.88
N GLN A 201 10.31 2.72 24.91
CA GLN A 201 11.09 1.70 24.21
C GLN A 201 10.12 0.72 23.53
N VAL A 202 10.20 0.60 22.20
CA VAL A 202 9.45 -0.45 21.50
C VAL A 202 10.05 -1.81 21.89
N ILE A 203 9.20 -2.71 22.40
CA ILE A 203 9.59 -4.08 22.77
C ILE A 203 9.48 -4.98 21.55
N ASP A 204 8.30 -5.01 20.93
CA ASP A 204 8.00 -5.86 19.78
C ASP A 204 6.74 -5.37 19.05
N ARG A 205 6.46 -5.96 17.89
CA ARG A 205 5.26 -5.72 17.08
C ARG A 205 4.53 -7.03 16.78
N GLN A 206 3.23 -6.93 16.51
CA GLN A 206 2.38 -8.09 16.16
C GLN A 206 2.49 -9.21 17.21
N VAL A 207 2.42 -8.82 18.50
CA VAL A 207 2.60 -9.71 19.65
C VAL A 207 1.35 -10.56 19.83
N ARG A 208 1.50 -11.88 19.69
CA ARG A 208 0.41 -12.84 19.88
C ARG A 208 0.10 -13.01 21.36
N VAL A 209 -1.17 -12.83 21.72
CA VAL A 209 -1.70 -13.02 23.06
C VAL A 209 -3.00 -13.80 23.03
N GLU A 210 -3.49 -14.19 24.21
CA GLU A 210 -4.82 -14.78 24.31
C GLU A 210 -5.88 -13.79 23.80
N GLY A 211 -6.63 -14.21 22.77
CA GLY A 211 -7.71 -13.40 22.21
C GLY A 211 -7.29 -12.42 21.11
N GLY A 212 -6.03 -12.40 20.65
CA GLY A 212 -5.68 -11.65 19.44
C GLY A 212 -4.19 -11.37 19.26
N ILE A 213 -3.93 -10.32 18.48
CA ILE A 213 -2.60 -9.82 18.18
C ILE A 213 -2.58 -8.34 18.55
N ILE A 214 -1.59 -7.95 19.34
CA ILE A 214 -1.30 -6.56 19.66
C ILE A 214 -0.42 -5.99 18.56
N ASP A 215 -0.76 -4.83 18.02
CA ASP A 215 0.00 -4.24 16.91
C ASP A 215 1.41 -3.82 17.34
N ILE A 216 1.55 -3.05 18.43
CA ILE A 216 2.86 -2.66 18.97
C ILE A 216 2.84 -2.74 20.50
N LEU A 217 3.87 -3.35 21.08
CA LEU A 217 4.10 -3.38 22.52
C LEU A 217 5.28 -2.48 22.88
N ILE A 218 5.05 -1.58 23.84
CA ILE A 218 6.00 -0.54 24.26
C ILE A 218 6.24 -0.66 25.76
N LYS A 219 7.46 -0.35 26.20
CA LYS A 219 7.79 -0.08 27.59
C LYS A 219 7.84 1.42 27.81
N ASP A 220 7.14 1.89 28.83
CA ASP A 220 7.33 3.23 29.38
C ASP A 220 8.57 3.19 30.29
N LYS A 221 9.65 3.89 29.90
CA LYS A 221 10.91 3.95 30.63
C LYS A 221 10.79 4.75 31.93
N ASP A 222 9.80 5.63 32.06
CA ASP A 222 9.61 6.46 33.26
C ASP A 222 8.90 5.69 34.37
N SER A 223 7.81 5.01 34.05
CA SER A 223 7.04 4.22 35.02
C SER A 223 7.54 2.77 35.16
N GLY A 224 8.27 2.29 34.15
CA GLY A 224 8.60 0.87 33.97
C GLY A 224 7.40 0.01 33.54
N GLY A 225 6.25 0.62 33.28
CA GLY A 225 5.03 -0.04 32.83
C GLY A 225 5.05 -0.42 31.35
N LEU A 226 3.98 -1.10 30.92
CA LEU A 226 3.77 -1.49 29.53
C LEU A 226 2.69 -0.63 28.89
N VAL A 227 2.85 -0.35 27.61
CA VAL A 227 1.83 0.26 26.78
C VAL A 227 1.56 -0.62 25.59
N ILE A 228 0.30 -1.03 25.45
CA ILE A 228 -0.19 -1.80 24.31
C ILE A 228 -0.88 -0.86 23.34
N LEU A 229 -0.38 -0.84 22.11
CA LEU A 229 -0.81 0.07 21.08
C LEU A 229 -1.64 -0.69 20.04
N GLU A 230 -2.85 -0.21 19.84
CA GLU A 230 -3.83 -0.70 18.85
C GLU A 230 -4.01 0.37 17.77
N VAL A 231 -3.85 -0.03 16.51
CA VAL A 231 -3.85 0.86 15.35
C VAL A 231 -5.12 0.68 14.54
N LYS A 232 -5.78 1.78 14.17
CA LYS A 232 -6.97 1.77 13.32
C LYS A 232 -6.88 2.74 12.14
N GLN A 233 -7.04 2.20 10.94
CA GLN A 233 -7.14 3.02 9.74
C GLN A 233 -8.52 3.67 9.68
N GLY A 234 -8.55 4.98 9.43
CA GLY A 234 -9.77 5.77 9.39
C GLY A 234 -10.39 6.03 10.77
N ARG A 235 -11.70 5.76 10.89
CA ARG A 235 -12.49 6.11 12.07
C ARG A 235 -12.46 4.97 13.09
N ALA A 236 -12.01 5.25 14.31
CA ALA A 236 -12.13 4.33 15.42
C ALA A 236 -13.60 4.11 15.84
N GLN A 237 -13.89 2.93 16.37
CA GLN A 237 -15.21 2.53 16.89
C GLN A 237 -15.13 2.28 18.41
N PRO A 238 -16.21 2.49 19.18
CA PRO A 238 -16.22 2.25 20.62
C PRO A 238 -15.79 0.82 21.01
N VAL A 239 -16.14 -0.18 20.21
CA VAL A 239 -15.76 -1.60 20.42
C VAL A 239 -14.24 -1.81 20.56
N HIS A 240 -13.41 -0.97 19.93
CA HIS A 240 -11.96 -1.07 20.08
C HIS A 240 -11.50 -0.76 21.51
N VAL A 241 -12.22 0.14 22.19
CA VAL A 241 -11.93 0.59 23.56
C VAL A 241 -12.68 -0.24 24.59
N GLU A 242 -13.91 -0.67 24.28
CA GLU A 242 -14.78 -1.38 25.21
C GLU A 242 -14.47 -2.89 25.28
N GLU A 243 -13.97 -3.47 24.19
CA GLU A 243 -13.73 -4.92 24.10
C GLU A 243 -12.28 -5.24 23.74
N GLN A 244 -11.75 -4.66 22.65
CA GLN A 244 -10.49 -5.12 22.07
C GLN A 244 -9.27 -4.78 22.95
N ILE A 245 -9.08 -3.51 23.31
CA ILE A 245 -7.98 -3.07 24.17
C ILE A 245 -8.09 -3.70 25.58
N PRO A 246 -9.27 -3.71 26.25
CA PRO A 246 -9.46 -4.41 27.53
C PRO A 246 -9.06 -5.88 27.51
N ARG A 247 -9.38 -6.60 26.43
CA ARG A 247 -8.97 -8.00 26.25
C ARG A 247 -7.45 -8.16 26.27
N TYR A 248 -6.71 -7.25 25.65
CA TYR A 248 -5.25 -7.29 25.68
C TYR A 248 -4.69 -6.85 27.03
N LEU A 249 -5.27 -5.82 27.63
CA LEU A 249 -4.89 -5.36 28.97
C LEU A 249 -5.05 -6.47 30.01
N THR A 250 -6.06 -7.32 29.86
CA THR A 250 -6.34 -8.42 30.80
C THR A 250 -5.68 -9.75 30.42
N SER A 251 -4.90 -9.81 29.32
CA SER A 251 -4.18 -11.02 28.92
C SER A 251 -3.20 -11.45 30.02
N PRO A 252 -3.20 -12.73 30.43
CA PRO A 252 -2.22 -13.26 31.38
C PRO A 252 -0.77 -13.05 30.92
N TYR A 253 -0.50 -13.18 29.62
CA TYR A 253 0.83 -12.92 29.05
C TYR A 253 1.29 -11.48 29.36
N ILE A 254 0.44 -10.48 29.09
CA ILE A 254 0.76 -9.06 29.31
C ILE A 254 0.87 -8.74 30.79
N GLN A 255 -0.02 -9.28 31.62
CA GLN A 255 0.01 -9.07 33.07
C GLN A 255 1.27 -9.66 33.71
N ASN A 256 1.68 -10.86 33.28
CA ASN A 256 2.93 -11.47 33.73
C ASN A 256 4.15 -10.67 33.28
N LEU A 257 4.16 -10.20 32.03
CA LEU A 257 5.25 -9.39 31.49
C LEU A 257 5.37 -8.03 32.21
N ALA A 258 4.23 -7.45 32.60
CA ALA A 258 4.19 -6.21 33.37
C ALA A 258 4.71 -6.38 34.81
N ASN A 259 4.66 -7.59 35.38
CA ASN A 259 5.16 -7.92 36.72
C ASN A 259 4.65 -6.93 37.80
N GLY A 260 3.34 -6.70 37.82
CA GLY A 260 2.67 -5.79 38.75
C GLY A 260 2.88 -4.30 38.47
N LYS A 261 3.57 -3.93 37.38
CA LYS A 261 3.62 -2.54 36.90
C LYS A 261 2.36 -2.17 36.12
N PRO A 262 2.04 -0.86 36.00
CA PRO A 262 0.90 -0.41 35.22
C PRO A 262 0.96 -0.88 33.77
N VAL A 263 -0.21 -1.19 33.21
CA VAL A 263 -0.40 -1.46 31.78
C VAL A 263 -1.41 -0.46 31.24
N THR A 264 -1.02 0.30 30.22
CA THR A 264 -1.86 1.32 29.58
C THR A 264 -2.25 0.87 28.18
N GLY A 265 -3.53 1.02 27.83
CA GLY A 265 -3.99 0.88 26.46
C GLY A 265 -3.79 2.16 25.67
N CYS A 266 -3.27 2.09 24.46
CA CYS A 266 -3.11 3.23 23.56
C CYS A 266 -3.83 2.96 22.24
N LEU A 267 -4.88 3.71 21.95
CA LEU A 267 -5.54 3.68 20.66
C LEU A 267 -4.93 4.75 19.74
N VAL A 268 -4.36 4.33 18.62
CA VAL A 268 -3.92 5.22 17.53
C VAL A 268 -4.86 5.07 16.35
N ALA A 269 -5.55 6.14 15.96
CA ALA A 269 -6.43 6.12 14.80
C ALA A 269 -6.37 7.41 14.01
N GLU A 270 -6.86 7.45 12.78
CA GLU A 270 -6.86 8.70 12.01
C GLU A 270 -7.99 9.65 12.42
N LEU A 271 -9.05 9.12 13.02
CA LEU A 271 -10.15 9.88 13.60
C LEU A 271 -10.70 9.17 14.84
N ILE A 272 -10.69 9.88 15.98
CA ILE A 272 -11.31 9.45 17.25
C ILE A 272 -12.48 10.39 17.54
N GLU A 273 -13.69 9.93 17.24
CA GLU A 273 -14.92 10.71 17.46
C GLU A 273 -15.30 10.80 18.93
N SER A 274 -16.17 11.74 19.28
CA SER A 274 -16.58 12.00 20.67
C SER A 274 -17.17 10.78 21.39
N SER A 275 -17.80 9.85 20.67
CA SER A 275 -18.27 8.58 21.24
C SER A 275 -17.13 7.71 21.75
N VAL A 276 -16.06 7.58 20.96
CA VAL A 276 -14.85 6.84 21.35
C VAL A 276 -14.11 7.55 22.48
N LYS A 277 -14.04 8.89 22.44
CA LYS A 277 -13.46 9.67 23.54
C LYS A 277 -14.19 9.41 24.87
N LYS A 278 -15.52 9.43 24.84
CA LYS A 278 -16.36 9.08 26.01
C LYS A 278 -16.13 7.64 26.46
N ALA A 279 -16.00 6.69 25.52
CA ALA A 279 -15.69 5.31 25.86
C ALA A 279 -14.33 5.18 26.56
N ILE A 280 -13.32 5.96 26.13
CA ILE A 280 -12.01 6.01 26.78
C ILE A 280 -12.12 6.62 28.19
N GLU A 281 -12.81 7.76 28.33
CA GLU A 281 -12.98 8.45 29.62
C GLU A 281 -13.77 7.62 30.64
N ASN A 282 -14.74 6.82 30.19
CA ASN A 282 -15.57 5.96 31.04
C ASN A 282 -14.99 4.55 31.20
N SER A 283 -13.86 4.24 30.56
CA SER A 283 -13.29 2.89 30.65
C SER A 283 -12.83 2.62 32.08
N PRO A 284 -13.10 1.42 32.64
CA PRO A 284 -12.52 1.01 33.91
C PRO A 284 -11.01 0.77 33.80
N HIS A 285 -10.49 0.70 32.58
CA HIS A 285 -9.08 0.53 32.29
C HIS A 285 -8.41 1.85 31.92
N HIS A 286 -7.11 1.95 32.18
CA HIS A 286 -6.33 3.10 31.78
C HIS A 286 -6.06 3.07 30.27
N ILE A 287 -6.79 3.88 29.51
CA ILE A 287 -6.69 3.96 28.05
C ILE A 287 -6.44 5.42 27.63
N VAL A 288 -5.60 5.61 26.62
CA VAL A 288 -5.31 6.91 25.98
C VAL A 288 -5.57 6.84 24.49
N GLY A 289 -5.89 7.99 23.89
CA GLY A 289 -6.20 8.09 22.46
C GLY A 289 -5.32 9.12 21.75
N TYR A 290 -4.72 8.70 20.65
CA TYR A 290 -3.93 9.54 19.75
C TYR A 290 -4.51 9.54 18.34
N GLU A 291 -4.59 10.72 17.74
CA GLU A 291 -4.90 10.86 16.33
C GLU A 291 -3.62 10.95 15.50
N ILE A 292 -3.44 10.00 14.58
CA ILE A 292 -2.39 10.06 13.56
C ILE A 292 -2.94 10.70 12.28
N LYS A 293 -2.28 11.73 11.76
CA LYS A 293 -2.75 12.46 10.58
C LYS A 293 -1.64 12.71 9.60
N TRP A 294 -1.90 12.39 8.35
CA TRP A 294 -1.11 12.86 7.23
C TRP A 294 -1.49 14.31 6.92
N GLN A 295 -0.54 15.24 7.01
CA GLN A 295 -0.75 16.64 6.65
C GLN A 295 -0.51 16.83 5.14
N ALA A 296 -1.08 17.91 4.59
CA ALA A 296 -0.95 18.24 3.17
C ALA A 296 0.51 18.48 2.72
N THR A 297 1.44 18.68 3.66
CA THR A 297 2.88 18.91 3.43
C THR A 297 3.73 17.65 3.62
N GLU A 298 3.16 16.46 3.46
CA GLU A 298 3.84 15.15 3.64
C GLU A 298 4.34 14.88 5.07
N LYS A 299 4.04 15.77 6.01
CA LYS A 299 4.33 15.56 7.42
C LYS A 299 3.22 14.74 8.06
N VAL A 300 3.58 13.63 8.70
CA VAL A 300 2.67 12.92 9.59
C VAL A 300 2.78 13.51 10.99
N THR A 301 1.63 13.68 11.66
CA THR A 301 1.57 14.11 13.05
C THR A 301 0.83 13.09 13.89
N LEU A 302 1.28 12.91 15.13
CA LEU A 302 0.66 12.08 16.13
C LEU A 302 0.26 12.98 17.31
N ASN A 303 -1.03 13.16 17.53
CA ASN A 303 -1.52 14.13 18.52
C ASN A 303 -2.38 13.43 19.57
N LYS A 304 -2.11 13.65 20.85
CA LYS A 304 -2.98 13.18 21.93
C LYS A 304 -4.33 13.88 21.85
N VAL A 305 -5.42 13.14 21.93
CA VAL A 305 -6.77 13.69 21.82
C VAL A 305 -7.71 13.35 22.98
N VAL A 306 -7.36 12.37 23.82
CA VAL A 306 -8.09 11.98 25.03
C VAL A 306 -7.22 11.12 25.95
N GLY A 307 -7.50 11.17 27.26
CA GLY A 307 -6.76 10.44 28.29
C GLY A 307 -5.44 11.10 28.67
N CYS A 308 -4.89 10.68 29.81
CA CYS A 308 -3.56 11.06 30.25
C CYS A 308 -2.70 9.80 30.25
N TRP A 309 -1.60 9.79 29.47
CA TRP A 309 -0.54 8.82 29.67
C TRP A 309 0.36 9.37 30.75
#